data_AF-A0A935X6K5-F1
#
_entry.id   AF-A0A935X6K5-F1
#
_cell.length_a   1.000
_cell.length_b   1.000
_cell.length_c   1.000
_cell.angle_alpha   90.00
_cell.angle_beta   90.00
_cell.angle_gamma   90.00
#
_symmetry.space_group_name_H-M   'P 1'
#
loop_
_entity.id
_entity.type
_entity.pdbx_description
1 polymer ?
#
loop_
_entity_poly.entity_id
_entity_poly.type
_entity_poly.pdbx_seq_one_letter_code
_entity_poly.pdbx_strand_id
1 'polypeptide(L)'
;MFQAEDRHRHAWPSFLTSAGAILLAAVLVSGCATTPRRPPLTMEQVVEMSRENRPAAEIIKELNDSRTVLPLSGSQYARLKQEGVPDEVLDHLQKRYLDAVEFDARMRYQNMYWGWGWGPPGAFPHRPMVGRWPYWYYW
;
A
#
# COMPACT_ATOMS: atom_id res chain seq x y z
N MET A 1 -55.64 -49.27 34.73
CA MET A 1 -54.87 -48.22 35.43
C MET A 1 -53.47 -48.24 34.80
N PHE A 2 -53.06 -47.10 34.24
CA PHE A 2 -52.13 -46.97 33.12
C PHE A 2 -50.64 -47.09 33.52
N GLN A 3 -49.85 -47.64 32.59
CA GLN A 3 -48.38 -47.72 32.57
C GLN A 3 -47.68 -46.38 32.87
N ALA A 4 -46.56 -46.44 33.58
CA ALA A 4 -45.51 -45.42 33.52
C ALA A 4 -44.21 -46.09 33.03
N GLU A 5 -44.01 -45.97 31.72
CA GLU A 5 -42.85 -46.43 30.97
C GLU A 5 -41.80 -45.32 30.86
N ASP A 6 -40.55 -45.76 30.79
CA ASP A 6 -39.35 -44.99 30.57
C ASP A 6 -39.47 -43.84 29.57
N ARG A 7 -38.71 -42.78 29.86
CA ARG A 7 -37.52 -42.38 29.09
C ARG A 7 -37.35 -40.85 29.18
N HIS A 8 -36.12 -40.40 29.44
CA HIS A 8 -35.29 -39.72 28.43
C HIS A 8 -34.30 -38.73 29.04
N ARG A 9 -33.02 -39.07 28.80
CA ARG A 9 -31.99 -38.23 28.19
C ARG A 9 -31.45 -37.05 29.01
N HIS A 10 -30.27 -37.29 29.57
CA HIS A 10 -29.06 -36.47 29.43
C HIS A 10 -29.27 -35.08 28.80
N ALA A 11 -29.58 -34.10 29.64
CA ALA A 11 -29.44 -32.68 29.33
C ALA A 11 -27.96 -32.29 29.54
N TRP A 12 -27.12 -32.56 28.55
CA TRP A 12 -25.79 -31.92 28.46
C TRP A 12 -25.97 -30.49 27.96
N PRO A 13 -25.37 -29.48 28.62
CA PRO A 13 -25.57 -28.08 28.26
C PRO A 13 -24.88 -27.76 26.93
N SER A 14 -25.70 -27.46 25.93
CA SER A 14 -25.33 -27.00 24.57
C SER A 14 -24.55 -25.67 24.51
N PHE A 15 -24.11 -25.15 25.66
CA PHE A 15 -23.40 -23.87 25.80
C PHE A 15 -21.89 -23.99 25.58
N LEU A 16 -21.32 -25.21 25.66
CA LEU A 16 -19.88 -25.44 25.48
C LEU A 16 -19.43 -25.42 24.00
N THR A 17 -20.33 -25.61 23.04
CA THR A 17 -20.02 -25.62 21.61
C THR A 17 -19.87 -24.23 21.00
N SER A 18 -20.59 -23.22 21.51
CA SER A 18 -20.64 -21.89 20.89
C SER A 18 -19.41 -21.04 21.19
N ALA A 19 -18.80 -21.20 22.37
CA ALA A 19 -17.61 -20.43 22.76
C ALA A 19 -16.35 -20.85 21.99
N GLY A 20 -16.22 -22.15 21.66
CA GLY A 20 -15.08 -22.68 20.92
C GLY A 20 -15.03 -22.22 19.45
N ALA A 21 -16.20 -22.09 18.81
CA ALA A 21 -16.28 -21.66 17.41
C ALA A 21 -15.86 -20.19 17.20
N ILE A 22 -16.15 -19.31 18.17
CA ILE A 22 -15.79 -17.89 18.12
C ILE A 22 -14.27 -17.70 18.30
N LEU A 23 -13.64 -18.47 19.20
CA LEU A 23 -12.19 -18.46 19.40
C LEU A 23 -11.43 -18.98 18.18
N LEU A 24 -11.93 -20.01 17.49
CA LEU A 24 -11.32 -20.53 16.27
C LEU A 24 -11.40 -19.52 15.10
N ALA A 25 -12.53 -18.81 14.98
CA ALA A 25 -12.71 -17.77 13.97
C ALA A 25 -11.79 -16.55 14.20
N ALA A 26 -11.55 -16.17 15.46
CA ALA A 26 -10.66 -15.06 15.79
C ALA A 26 -9.19 -15.31 15.40
N VAL A 27 -8.73 -16.58 15.43
CA VAL A 27 -7.36 -16.96 15.03
C VAL A 27 -7.17 -16.93 13.51
N LEU A 28 -8.22 -17.15 12.72
CA LEU A 28 -8.12 -17.13 11.26
C LEU A 28 -8.06 -15.71 10.67
N VAL A 29 -8.51 -14.68 11.40
CA VAL A 29 -8.53 -13.28 10.92
C VAL A 29 -7.24 -12.51 11.27
N SER A 30 -6.38 -13.04 12.14
CA SER A 30 -5.14 -12.36 12.59
C SER A 30 -3.99 -12.38 11.57
N GLY A 31 -4.17 -12.96 10.38
CA GLY A 31 -3.10 -13.17 9.39
C GLY A 31 -2.89 -12.08 8.33
N CYS A 32 -3.72 -11.02 8.26
CA CYS A 32 -3.69 -10.11 7.09
C CYS A 32 -2.73 -8.90 7.17
N ALA A 33 -2.01 -8.65 8.26
CA ALA A 33 -1.36 -7.35 8.48
C ALA A 33 0.17 -7.31 8.31
N THR A 34 0.86 -8.44 8.14
CA THR A 34 2.33 -8.50 8.23
C THR A 34 2.99 -8.80 6.89
N THR A 35 2.82 -7.91 5.91
CA THR A 35 3.77 -7.84 4.79
C THR A 35 4.81 -6.76 5.10
N PRO A 36 6.06 -7.12 5.41
CA PRO A 36 7.10 -6.12 5.62
C PRO A 36 7.30 -5.33 4.31
N ARG A 37 7.16 -4.01 4.39
CA ARG A 37 7.42 -3.12 3.25
C ARG A 37 8.92 -3.09 3.01
N ARG A 38 9.37 -3.41 1.79
CA ARG A 38 10.78 -3.22 1.40
C ARG A 38 11.14 -1.74 1.51
N PRO A 39 12.34 -1.40 2.00
CA PRO A 39 12.79 -0.01 2.05
C PRO A 39 12.86 0.56 0.63
N PRO A 40 12.56 1.86 0.45
CA PRO A 40 12.71 2.51 -0.85
C PRO A 40 14.18 2.53 -1.26
N LEU A 41 14.46 2.15 -2.51
CA LEU A 41 15.77 2.24 -3.11
C LEU A 41 16.25 3.70 -3.24
N THR A 42 17.53 3.94 -2.99
CA THR A 42 18.20 5.22 -3.26
C THR A 42 18.81 5.27 -4.66
N MET A 43 19.23 6.46 -5.09
CA MET A 43 19.88 6.66 -6.38
C MET A 43 21.16 5.82 -6.52
N GLU A 44 21.97 5.81 -5.46
CA GLU A 44 23.25 5.11 -5.39
C GLU A 44 23.05 3.60 -5.51
N GLN A 45 21.99 3.06 -4.91
CA GLN A 45 21.64 1.64 -5.03
C GLN A 45 21.22 1.26 -6.45
N VAL A 46 20.51 2.14 -7.16
CA VAL A 46 20.17 1.91 -8.59
C VAL A 46 21.43 1.86 -9.44
N VAL A 47 22.40 2.73 -9.16
CA VAL A 47 23.70 2.75 -9.83
C VAL A 47 24.51 1.50 -9.51
N GLU A 48 24.55 1.09 -8.24
CA GLU A 48 25.25 -0.13 -7.80
C GLU A 48 24.70 -1.37 -8.51
N MET A 49 23.38 -1.57 -8.52
CA MET A 49 22.74 -2.69 -9.23
C MET A 49 23.01 -2.66 -10.74
N SER A 50 23.11 -1.46 -11.32
CA SER A 50 23.45 -1.30 -12.75
C SER A 50 24.92 -1.67 -13.01
N ARG A 51 25.84 -1.30 -12.12
CA ARG A 51 27.26 -1.68 -12.19
C ARG A 51 27.50 -3.17 -12.00
N GLU A 52 26.64 -3.84 -11.24
CA GLU A 52 26.60 -5.31 -11.10
C GLU A 52 26.15 -6.02 -12.38
N ASN A 53 25.82 -5.29 -13.46
CA ASN A 53 25.26 -5.81 -14.71
C ASN A 53 23.95 -6.59 -14.51
N ARG A 54 23.15 -6.22 -13.49
CA ARG A 54 21.82 -6.81 -13.33
C ARG A 54 20.93 -6.39 -14.51
N PRO A 55 20.10 -7.30 -15.03
CA PRO A 55 19.22 -6.99 -16.15
C PRO A 55 18.21 -5.89 -15.75
N ALA A 56 17.94 -4.97 -16.68
CA ALA A 56 17.04 -3.83 -16.44
C ALA A 56 15.67 -4.25 -15.87
N ALA A 57 15.11 -5.36 -16.36
CA ALA A 57 13.83 -5.91 -15.88
C ALA A 57 13.85 -6.26 -14.38
N GLU A 58 14.99 -6.71 -13.86
CA GLU A 58 15.14 -7.08 -12.45
C GLU A 58 15.28 -5.83 -11.57
N ILE A 59 16.01 -4.82 -12.04
CA ILE A 59 16.09 -3.50 -11.39
C ILE A 59 14.70 -2.86 -11.31
N ILE A 60 13.95 -2.90 -12.43
CA ILE A 60 12.56 -2.42 -12.49
C ILE A 60 11.66 -3.17 -11.51
N LYS A 61 11.81 -4.50 -11.41
CA LYS A 61 11.07 -5.31 -10.44
C LYS A 61 11.34 -4.85 -9.01
N GLU A 62 12.60 -4.63 -8.64
CA GLU A 62 12.95 -4.14 -7.30
C GLU A 62 12.42 -2.73 -7.02
N LEU A 63 12.43 -1.84 -8.02
CA LEU A 63 11.80 -0.52 -7.92
C LEU A 63 10.29 -0.61 -7.69
N ASN A 64 9.62 -1.59 -8.30
CA ASN A 64 8.19 -1.84 -8.10
C ASN A 64 7.90 -2.45 -6.72
N ASP A 65 8.69 -3.43 -6.29
CA ASP A 65 8.52 -4.13 -5.01
C ASP A 65 8.73 -3.17 -3.82
N SER A 66 9.70 -2.28 -3.93
CA SER A 66 9.96 -1.20 -2.94
C SER A 66 8.99 -0.02 -3.04
N ARG A 67 8.24 0.08 -4.14
CA ARG A 67 7.39 1.24 -4.50
C ARG A 67 8.18 2.55 -4.50
N THR A 68 9.42 2.52 -4.97
CA THR A 68 10.29 3.69 -5.04
C THR A 68 9.76 4.70 -6.07
N VAL A 69 9.86 5.98 -5.72
CA VAL A 69 9.64 7.12 -6.61
C VAL A 69 10.76 8.11 -6.34
N LEU A 70 11.60 8.38 -7.35
CA LEU A 70 12.73 9.30 -7.24
C LEU A 70 12.43 10.60 -8.01
N PRO A 71 12.36 11.76 -7.35
CA PRO A 71 12.18 13.04 -8.02
C PRO A 71 13.52 13.53 -8.57
N LEU A 72 13.91 12.99 -9.71
CA LEU A 72 15.19 13.30 -10.33
C LEU A 72 15.06 14.52 -11.27
N SER A 73 16.06 15.40 -11.22
CA SER A 73 16.23 16.47 -12.21
C SER A 73 16.79 15.92 -13.53
N GLY A 74 16.66 16.68 -14.62
CA GLY A 74 17.24 16.30 -15.91
C GLY A 74 18.75 16.06 -15.87
N SER A 75 19.49 16.84 -15.06
CA SER A 75 20.93 16.63 -14.88
C SER A 75 21.26 15.36 -14.10
N GLN A 76 20.39 14.93 -13.18
CA GLN A 76 20.53 13.65 -12.49
C GLN A 76 20.28 12.46 -13.43
N TYR A 77 19.27 12.52 -14.31
CA TYR A 77 19.08 11.50 -15.35
C TYR A 77 20.30 11.38 -16.27
N ALA A 78 20.86 12.52 -16.72
CA ALA A 78 22.06 12.53 -17.53
C ALA A 78 23.26 11.90 -16.81
N ARG A 79 23.42 12.16 -15.50
CA ARG A 79 24.46 11.53 -14.67
C ARG A 79 24.26 10.02 -14.56
N LEU A 80 23.04 9.55 -14.27
CA LEU A 80 22.74 8.12 -14.18
C LEU A 80 23.02 7.40 -15.50
N LYS A 81 22.70 8.03 -16.64
CA LYS A 81 23.06 7.50 -17.95
C LYS A 81 24.58 7.36 -18.14
N GLN A 82 25.35 8.38 -17.72
CA GLN A 82 26.83 8.33 -17.76
C GLN A 82 27.39 7.26 -16.82
N GLU A 83 26.72 6.98 -15.71
CA GLU A 83 27.09 5.95 -14.74
C GLU A 83 26.69 4.53 -15.18
N GLY A 84 26.11 4.38 -16.37
CA GLY A 84 25.82 3.09 -16.99
C GLY A 84 24.44 2.52 -16.66
N VAL A 85 23.53 3.32 -16.10
CA VAL A 85 22.15 2.88 -15.88
C VAL A 85 21.45 2.67 -17.24
N PRO A 86 20.79 1.51 -17.47
CA PRO A 86 20.06 1.24 -18.72
C PRO A 86 18.93 2.23 -18.98
N ASP A 87 18.66 2.54 -20.25
CA ASP A 87 17.61 3.50 -20.62
C ASP A 87 16.23 3.06 -20.15
N GLU A 88 15.95 1.76 -20.17
CA GLU A 88 14.67 1.22 -19.72
C GLU A 88 14.42 1.49 -18.23
N VAL A 89 15.48 1.49 -17.42
CA VAL A 89 15.40 1.82 -15.99
C VAL A 89 15.15 3.32 -15.81
N LEU A 90 15.83 4.17 -16.59
CA LEU A 90 15.66 5.63 -16.55
C LEU A 90 14.23 6.03 -16.96
N ASP A 91 13.73 5.46 -18.05
CA ASP A 91 12.37 5.67 -18.54
C ASP A 91 11.34 5.22 -17.50
N HIS A 92 11.57 4.08 -16.86
CA HIS A 92 10.69 3.59 -15.78
C HIS A 92 10.68 4.54 -14.59
N LEU A 93 11.84 5.05 -14.15
CA LEU A 93 11.93 6.03 -13.06
C LEU A 93 11.15 7.31 -13.39
N GLN A 94 11.30 7.82 -14.62
CA GLN A 94 10.60 9.02 -15.08
C GLN A 94 9.09 8.80 -15.13
N LYS A 95 8.65 7.68 -15.73
CA LYS A 95 7.23 7.31 -15.79
C LYS A 95 6.61 7.23 -14.40
N ARG A 96 7.28 6.56 -13.45
CA ARG A 96 6.81 6.41 -12.07
C ARG A 96 6.65 7.75 -11.36
N TYR A 97 7.57 8.68 -11.60
CA TYR A 97 7.45 10.04 -11.06
C TYR A 97 6.25 10.78 -11.64
N LEU A 98 6.06 10.74 -12.97
CA LEU A 98 4.91 11.36 -13.64
C LEU A 98 3.58 10.77 -13.16
N ASP A 99 3.47 9.44 -13.06
CA ASP A 99 2.28 8.76 -12.57
C ASP A 99 1.95 9.20 -11.12
N ALA A 100 2.97 9.39 -10.28
CA ALA A 100 2.79 9.87 -8.90
C ALA A 100 2.29 11.33 -8.85
N VAL A 101 2.82 12.19 -9.72
CA VAL A 101 2.39 13.59 -9.84
C VAL A 101 0.95 13.66 -10.36
N GLU A 102 0.60 12.89 -11.39
CA GLU A 102 -0.76 12.84 -11.93
C GLU A 102 -1.76 12.33 -10.89
N PHE A 103 -1.38 11.27 -10.17
CA PHE A 103 -2.22 10.73 -9.10
C PHE A 103 -2.49 11.76 -8.00
N ASP A 104 -1.46 12.46 -7.55
CA ASP A 104 -1.58 13.52 -6.54
C ASP A 104 -2.42 14.71 -7.05
N ALA A 105 -2.19 15.17 -8.28
CA ALA A 105 -2.99 16.22 -8.90
C ALA A 105 -4.48 15.82 -9.01
N ARG A 106 -4.75 14.59 -9.48
CA ARG A 106 -6.10 14.03 -9.56
C ARG A 106 -6.74 13.94 -8.19
N MET A 107 -6.02 13.48 -7.16
CA MET A 107 -6.55 13.40 -5.80
C MET A 107 -6.88 14.77 -5.24
N ARG A 108 -6.05 15.80 -5.48
CA ARG A 108 -6.38 17.19 -5.08
C ARG A 108 -7.61 17.71 -5.80
N TYR A 109 -7.71 17.49 -7.11
CA TYR A 109 -8.87 17.92 -7.90
C TYR A 109 -10.15 17.20 -7.45
N GLN A 110 -10.12 15.87 -7.32
CA GLN A 110 -11.27 15.10 -6.85
C GLN A 110 -11.65 15.48 -5.42
N ASN A 111 -10.69 15.65 -4.51
CA ASN A 111 -10.96 16.10 -3.14
C ASN A 111 -11.58 17.51 -3.13
N MET A 112 -11.19 18.40 -4.05
CA MET A 112 -11.84 19.70 -4.21
C MET A 112 -13.32 19.59 -4.60
N TYR A 113 -13.68 18.64 -5.49
CA TYR A 113 -15.07 18.45 -5.92
C TYR A 113 -15.92 17.64 -4.91
N TRP A 114 -15.35 16.60 -4.29
CA TRP A 114 -16.03 15.78 -3.27
C TRP A 114 -16.10 16.48 -1.90
N GLY A 115 -15.19 17.41 -1.61
CA GLY A 115 -15.13 18.18 -0.36
C GLY A 115 -16.07 19.39 -0.29
N TRP A 116 -16.60 19.85 -1.43
CA TRP A 116 -17.45 21.06 -1.51
C TRP A 116 -18.95 20.82 -1.73
N GLY A 117 -19.42 19.59 -1.97
CA GLY A 117 -20.78 19.38 -2.49
C GLY A 117 -21.66 18.25 -1.94
N TRP A 118 -21.10 17.26 -1.22
CA TRP A 118 -21.88 16.05 -0.84
C TRP A 118 -21.70 15.59 0.61
N GLY A 119 -21.18 16.45 1.50
CA GLY A 119 -21.06 16.19 2.94
C GLY A 119 -22.01 17.08 3.77
N PRO A 120 -22.47 16.64 4.96
CA PRO A 120 -23.25 17.48 5.86
C PRO A 120 -22.58 18.85 6.10
N PRO A 121 -23.33 19.95 6.25
CA PRO A 121 -22.77 21.25 6.63
C PRO A 121 -21.98 21.09 7.93
N GLY A 122 -20.66 21.24 7.87
CA GLY A 122 -19.77 21.04 9.02
C GLY A 122 -19.17 19.64 9.19
N ALA A 123 -19.36 18.71 8.24
CA ALA A 123 -18.67 17.41 8.29
C ALA A 123 -17.17 17.51 7.96
N PHE A 124 -16.75 18.54 7.23
CA PHE A 124 -15.34 18.80 6.93
C PHE A 124 -14.97 20.28 7.09
N PRO A 125 -15.09 20.90 8.29
CA PRO A 125 -14.83 22.32 8.45
C PRO A 125 -13.37 22.67 8.12
N HIS A 126 -12.45 21.73 8.34
CA HIS A 126 -11.02 21.93 8.15
C HIS A 126 -10.38 20.57 7.86
N ARG A 127 -10.54 20.05 6.64
CA ARG A 127 -9.53 19.12 6.11
C ARG A 127 -8.52 19.96 5.37
N PRO A 128 -7.46 20.49 6.04
CA PRO A 128 -6.29 20.94 5.29
C PRO A 128 -5.93 19.76 4.40
N MET A 129 -5.73 20.03 3.10
CA MET A 129 -5.30 19.05 2.09
C MET A 129 -4.54 17.92 2.77
N VAL A 130 -5.16 16.74 2.96
CA VAL A 130 -4.64 15.72 3.89
C VAL A 130 -3.48 15.02 3.20
N GLY A 131 -2.32 15.66 3.29
CA GLY A 131 -1.06 15.25 2.72
C GLY A 131 -0.06 16.37 2.99
N ARG A 132 1.08 16.03 3.60
CA ARG A 132 2.24 16.92 3.61
C ARG A 132 2.46 17.35 2.17
N TRP A 133 2.52 18.66 1.91
CA TRP A 133 2.92 19.16 0.59
C TRP A 133 4.11 18.33 0.13
N PRO A 134 4.06 17.75 -1.06
CA PRO A 134 5.17 16.98 -1.52
C PRO A 134 6.44 17.82 -1.42
N TYR A 135 7.51 17.22 -0.92
CA TYR A 135 8.75 17.95 -0.65
C TYR A 135 9.39 18.57 -1.91
N TRP A 136 8.86 18.25 -3.10
CA TRP A 136 9.23 18.87 -4.38
C TRP A 136 8.59 20.25 -4.63
N TYR A 137 7.76 20.78 -3.73
CA TYR A 137 7.27 22.17 -3.77
C TYR A 137 8.26 23.21 -3.18
N TYR A 138 9.39 22.76 -2.64
CA TYR A 138 10.38 23.61 -1.95
C TYR A 138 11.65 23.86 -2.78
N TRP A 139 11.52 23.98 -4.11
CA TRP A 139 12.63 24.27 -5.04
C TRP A 139 12.23 25.35 -6.03
#